data_AF-A0A7C4ZVU9-F1
#
_entry.id   AF-A0A7C4ZVU9-F1
#
_cell.length_a   1.000
_cell.length_b   1.000
_cell.length_c   1.000
_cell.angle_alpha   90.00
_cell.angle_beta   90.00
_cell.angle_gamma   90.00
#
_symmetry.space_group_name_H-M   'P 1'
#
loop_
_entity.id
_entity.type
_entity.pdbx_description
1 polymer ?
#
loop_
_entity_poly.entity_id
_entity_poly.type
_entity_poly.pdbx_seq_one_letter_code
_entity_poly.pdbx_strand_id
1 'polypeptide(L)'
;MKVKHKILNNGFFTIAGDGMFRRREEIRKWLYEVVEKFRQRGATSPDKAMTAEELGLPPIFKEAMKRRLGRLGIFIEVNGKYYLSEERLKQMEEMQVTRSSAWKIRKRIITLRLAQLVTLALFVTILLLNLFVQSWELRIASAFLLVVWIIMAILQIYYVMRARKVST
;
A
#
# COMPACT_ATOMS: atom_id res chain seq x y z
N MET A 1 9.48 7.16 55.37
CA MET A 1 10.00 7.23 53.98
C MET A 1 9.13 6.35 53.08
N LYS A 2 8.38 6.94 52.15
CA LYS A 2 7.44 6.22 51.26
C LYS A 2 8.09 6.16 49.88
N VAL A 3 8.60 4.99 49.50
CA VAL A 3 9.25 4.75 48.21
C VAL A 3 8.19 4.77 47.11
N LYS A 4 8.23 5.78 46.24
CA LYS A 4 7.42 5.86 45.02
C LYS A 4 7.94 4.84 44.02
N HIS A 5 7.25 3.72 43.85
CA HIS A 5 7.44 2.88 42.67
C HIS A 5 6.79 3.57 41.46
N LYS A 6 7.64 4.21 40.67
CA LYS A 6 7.36 4.68 39.31
C LYS A 6 7.21 3.44 38.43
N ILE A 7 5.97 3.00 38.22
CA ILE A 7 5.67 1.92 37.28
C ILE A 7 5.98 2.45 35.86
N LEU A 8 6.96 1.83 35.23
CA LEU A 8 7.43 2.12 33.89
C LEU A 8 6.32 1.81 32.87
N ASN A 9 6.06 2.79 31.99
CA ASN A 9 5.21 2.67 30.80
C ASN A 9 5.73 1.56 29.87
N ASN A 10 5.24 0.33 30.06
CA ASN A 10 5.40 -0.78 29.11
C ASN A 10 4.21 -0.80 28.14
N GLY A 11 4.14 0.21 27.27
CA GLY A 11 3.25 0.16 26.10
C GLY A 11 3.80 -0.84 25.08
N PHE A 12 3.63 -2.15 25.34
CA PHE A 12 4.18 -3.21 24.51
C PHE A 12 3.09 -4.25 24.15
N PHE A 13 2.62 -4.15 22.91
CA PHE A 13 2.03 -5.22 22.08
C PHE A 13 1.14 -6.27 22.77
N THR A 14 -0.12 -5.93 23.04
CA THR A 14 -1.19 -6.92 23.23
C THR A 14 -1.67 -7.43 21.87
N ILE A 15 -1.45 -8.71 21.61
CA ILE A 15 -1.80 -9.38 20.38
C ILE A 15 -3.21 -9.98 20.54
N ALA A 16 -4.25 -9.24 20.16
CA ALA A 16 -5.60 -9.78 20.06
C ALA A 16 -6.27 -9.32 18.75
N GLY A 17 -6.45 -10.29 17.84
CA GLY A 17 -7.72 -10.51 17.15
C GLY A 17 -8.16 -9.64 15.98
N ASP A 18 -7.65 -8.41 15.77
CA ASP A 18 -8.18 -7.52 14.72
C ASP A 18 -7.09 -6.72 13.95
N GLY A 19 -5.83 -7.14 14.15
CA GLY A 19 -4.65 -6.27 14.10
C GLY A 19 -3.76 -6.33 12.86
N MET A 20 -4.28 -6.48 11.63
CA MET A 20 -3.41 -6.56 10.44
C MET A 20 -2.94 -5.17 9.94
N PHE A 21 -3.78 -4.13 10.04
CA PHE A 21 -3.44 -2.77 9.64
C PHE A 21 -2.69 -2.00 10.75
N ARG A 22 -3.17 -2.11 11.99
CA ARG A 22 -2.57 -1.47 13.18
C ARG A 22 -1.11 -1.89 13.39
N ARG A 23 -0.81 -3.18 13.19
CA ARG A 23 0.55 -3.72 13.28
C ARG A 23 1.52 -3.08 12.28
N ARG A 24 1.08 -2.67 11.08
CA ARG A 24 1.97 -2.04 10.08
C ARG A 24 2.30 -0.59 10.47
N GLU A 25 1.35 0.15 11.00
CA GLU A 25 1.55 1.52 11.46
C GLU A 25 2.43 1.56 12.72
N GLU A 26 2.21 0.64 13.65
CA GLU A 26 3.04 0.48 14.85
C GLU A 26 4.49 0.10 14.49
N ILE A 27 4.67 -0.83 13.54
CA ILE A 27 6.00 -1.19 13.04
C ILE A 27 6.66 0.00 12.35
N ARG A 28 5.91 0.79 11.56
CA ARG A 28 6.43 2.00 10.92
C ARG A 28 6.86 3.04 11.96
N LYS A 29 6.02 3.31 12.94
CA LYS A 29 6.31 4.26 14.02
C LYS A 29 7.55 3.83 14.79
N TRP A 30 7.64 2.55 15.16
CA TRP A 30 8.83 1.98 15.79
C TRP A 30 10.09 2.12 14.92
N LEU A 31 9.98 1.89 13.61
CA LEU A 31 11.11 2.06 12.68
C LEU A 31 11.62 3.51 12.67
N TYR A 32 10.72 4.49 12.62
CA TYR A 32 11.08 5.91 12.66
C TYR A 32 11.71 6.30 13.99
N GLU A 33 11.18 5.81 15.11
CA GLU A 33 11.78 6.05 16.43
C GLU A 33 13.21 5.48 16.52
N VAL A 34 13.45 4.31 15.94
CA VAL A 34 14.81 3.74 15.88
C VAL A 34 15.71 4.60 14.99
N VAL A 35 15.30 4.94 13.77
CA VAL A 35 16.06 5.82 12.86
C VAL A 35 16.44 7.14 13.53
N GLU A 36 15.50 7.75 14.24
CA GLU A 36 15.71 9.01 14.95
C GLU A 36 16.77 8.89 16.04
N LYS A 37 16.76 7.79 16.81
CA LYS A 37 17.83 7.50 17.80
C LYS A 37 19.21 7.38 17.16
N PHE A 38 19.31 6.73 16.00
CA PHE A 38 20.58 6.63 15.26
C PHE A 38 21.08 8.03 14.83
N ARG A 39 20.18 8.90 14.35
CA ARG A 39 20.53 10.29 13.98
C ARG A 39 20.96 11.13 15.18
N GLN A 40 20.19 11.08 16.27
CA GLN A 40 20.50 11.83 17.49
C GLN A 40 21.84 11.44 18.11
N ARG A 41 22.23 10.17 18.00
CA ARG A 41 23.52 9.67 18.47
C ARG A 41 24.64 9.75 17.42
N GLY A 42 24.33 10.21 16.20
CA GLY A 42 25.30 10.36 15.12
C GLY A 42 25.80 9.06 14.51
N ALA A 43 25.12 7.93 14.73
CA ALA A 43 25.49 6.61 14.21
C ALA A 43 25.05 6.43 12.75
N THR A 44 25.48 7.34 11.87
CA THR A 44 25.10 7.39 10.44
C THR A 44 26.22 6.98 9.48
N SER A 45 27.41 6.71 10.00
CA SER A 45 28.56 6.23 9.24
C SER A 45 29.20 5.03 9.93
N PRO A 46 29.93 4.17 9.20
CA PRO A 46 30.60 3.01 9.78
C PRO A 46 31.59 3.41 10.89
N ASP A 47 32.27 4.55 10.76
CA ASP A 47 33.21 5.06 11.78
C ASP A 47 32.50 5.49 13.06
N LYS A 48 31.23 5.87 12.95
CA LYS A 48 30.37 6.28 14.07
C LYS A 48 29.41 5.16 14.50
N ALA A 49 29.63 3.93 14.07
CA ALA A 49 28.80 2.81 14.47
C ALA A 49 28.81 2.66 16.00
N MET A 50 27.65 2.43 16.58
CA MET A 50 27.44 2.31 18.02
C MET A 50 26.71 1.01 18.36
N THR A 51 26.91 0.51 19.57
CA THR A 51 26.18 -0.70 20.02
C THR A 51 24.69 -0.39 20.22
N ALA A 52 23.85 -1.43 20.20
CA ALA A 52 22.41 -1.25 20.42
C ALA A 52 22.13 -0.67 21.83
N GLU A 53 22.97 -1.02 22.80
CA GLU A 53 22.96 -0.55 24.18
C GLU A 53 23.30 0.96 24.25
N GLU A 54 24.37 1.38 23.57
CA GLU A 54 24.77 2.80 23.48
C GLU A 54 23.70 3.66 22.82
N LEU A 55 23.02 3.12 21.79
CA LEU A 55 21.92 3.78 21.08
C LEU A 55 20.60 3.77 21.87
N GLY A 56 20.53 3.09 23.02
CA GLY A 56 19.32 2.97 23.82
C GLY A 56 18.19 2.25 23.07
N LEU A 57 18.55 1.26 22.24
CA LEU A 57 17.62 0.47 21.46
C LEU A 57 17.05 -0.68 22.31
N PRO A 58 15.76 -1.01 22.14
CA PRO A 58 15.17 -2.14 22.84
C PRO A 58 15.79 -3.47 22.37
N PRO A 59 15.87 -4.52 23.21
CA PRO A 59 16.44 -5.83 22.85
C PRO A 59 15.80 -6.45 21.60
N ILE A 60 14.51 -6.15 21.38
CA ILE A 60 13.76 -6.59 20.19
C ILE A 60 14.39 -6.12 18.88
N PHE A 61 15.19 -5.04 18.89
CA PHE A 61 15.91 -4.56 17.71
C PHE A 61 16.88 -5.61 17.17
N LYS A 62 17.65 -6.29 18.04
CA LYS A 62 18.57 -7.35 17.62
C LYS A 62 17.83 -8.53 17.01
N GLU A 63 16.66 -8.88 17.55
CA GLU A 63 15.80 -9.92 16.99
C GLU A 63 15.19 -9.51 15.63
N ALA A 64 14.79 -8.23 15.50
CA ALA A 64 14.30 -7.67 14.25
C ALA A 64 15.39 -7.64 13.16
N MET A 65 16.64 -7.32 13.54
CA MET A 65 17.83 -7.36 12.67
C MET A 65 18.06 -8.76 12.08
N LYS A 66 17.93 -9.81 12.88
CA LYS A 66 18.04 -11.21 12.40
C LYS A 66 16.92 -11.63 11.44
N ARG A 67 15.82 -10.87 11.37
CA ARG A 67 14.64 -11.19 10.56
C ARG A 67 14.51 -10.31 9.32
N ARG A 68 13.53 -9.40 9.33
CA ARG A 68 13.18 -8.56 8.18
C ARG A 68 14.03 -7.30 8.14
N LEU A 69 14.45 -6.78 9.29
CA LEU A 69 15.12 -5.48 9.37
C LEU A 69 16.53 -5.53 8.76
N GLY A 70 17.30 -6.58 9.04
CA GLY A 70 18.62 -6.78 8.43
C GLY A 70 18.54 -7.00 6.92
N ARG A 71 17.45 -7.61 6.42
CA ARG A 71 17.22 -7.78 4.96
C ARG A 71 16.92 -6.47 4.24
N LEU A 72 16.44 -5.44 4.94
CA LEU A 72 16.18 -4.13 4.35
C LEU A 72 17.48 -3.35 4.08
N GLY A 73 18.59 -3.71 4.76
CA GLY A 73 19.90 -3.07 4.56
C GLY A 73 19.97 -1.60 5.01
N ILE A 74 18.95 -1.09 5.70
CA ILE A 74 18.93 0.27 6.26
C ILE A 74 19.90 0.41 7.42
N PHE A 75 19.91 -0.60 8.30
CA PHE A 75 20.82 -0.70 9.44
C PHE A 75 21.86 -1.76 9.11
N ILE A 76 23.13 -1.41 9.25
CA ILE A 76 24.25 -2.28 8.90
C ILE A 76 25.03 -2.58 10.18
N GLU A 77 25.31 -3.85 10.41
CA GLU A 77 26.11 -4.33 11.53
C GLU A 77 27.58 -4.45 11.11
N VAL A 78 28.48 -3.80 11.86
CA VAL A 78 29.94 -3.87 11.68
C VAL A 78 30.55 -4.11 13.06
N ASN A 79 31.20 -5.25 13.26
CA ASN A 79 31.86 -5.62 14.51
C ASN A 79 30.95 -5.53 15.76
N GLY A 80 29.70 -5.98 15.65
CA GLY A 80 28.71 -5.92 16.74
C GLY A 80 28.16 -4.53 17.06
N LYS A 81 28.57 -3.52 16.27
CA LYS A 81 28.03 -2.16 16.30
C LYS A 81 27.13 -1.94 15.09
N TYR A 82 26.19 -1.01 15.20
CA TYR A 82 25.22 -0.70 14.17
C TYR A 82 25.39 0.74 13.70
N TYR A 83 25.21 0.96 12.40
CA TYR A 83 25.02 2.30 11.85
C TYR A 83 23.84 2.33 10.88
N LEU A 84 23.27 3.52 10.72
CA LEU A 84 22.21 3.82 9.77
C LEU A 84 22.83 4.26 8.43
N SER A 85 22.53 3.55 7.34
CA SER A 85 22.90 3.99 6.00
C SER A 85 21.83 4.94 5.45
N GLU A 86 22.14 6.25 5.42
CA GLU A 86 21.20 7.25 4.91
C GLU A 86 20.92 7.09 3.41
N GLU A 87 21.91 6.63 2.64
CA GLU A 87 21.75 6.32 1.21
C GLU A 87 20.69 5.24 0.97
N ARG A 88 20.75 4.15 1.76
CA ARG A 88 19.79 3.04 1.68
C ARG A 88 18.41 3.44 2.17
N LEU A 89 18.35 4.28 3.21
CA LEU A 89 17.09 4.83 3.71
C LEU A 89 16.38 5.66 2.62
N LYS A 90 17.12 6.53 1.93
CA LYS A 90 16.59 7.36 0.84
C LYS A 90 16.13 6.53 -0.36
N GLN A 91 16.90 5.53 -0.77
CA GLN A 91 16.50 4.59 -1.82
C GLN A 91 15.19 3.86 -1.47
N MET A 92 15.01 3.47 -0.21
CA MET A 92 13.77 2.81 0.22
C MET A 92 12.56 3.74 0.21
N GLU A 93 12.75 5.01 0.58
CA GLU A 93 11.69 6.01 0.51
C GLU A 93 11.26 6.27 -0.93
N GLU A 94 12.22 6.46 -1.84
CA GLU A 94 11.98 6.63 -3.28
C GLU A 94 11.31 5.39 -3.91
N MET A 95 11.76 4.18 -3.54
CA MET A 95 11.12 2.94 -4.00
C MET A 95 9.69 2.80 -3.47
N GLN A 96 9.40 3.22 -2.24
CA GLN A 96 8.03 3.19 -1.71
C GLN A 96 7.11 4.16 -2.44
N VAL A 97 7.57 5.37 -2.73
CA VAL A 97 6.79 6.37 -3.49
C VAL A 97 6.50 5.85 -4.90
N THR A 98 7.52 5.34 -5.58
CA THR A 98 7.39 4.77 -6.93
C THR A 98 6.51 3.52 -6.96
N ARG A 99 6.61 2.66 -5.94
CA ARG A 99 5.78 1.45 -5.86
C ARG A 99 4.32 1.78 -5.52
N SER A 100 4.09 2.79 -4.68
CA SER A 100 2.74 3.26 -4.34
C SER A 100 2.03 3.85 -5.56
N SER A 101 2.73 4.69 -6.35
CA SER A 101 2.17 5.26 -7.58
C SER A 101 1.89 4.18 -8.63
N ALA A 102 2.82 3.25 -8.85
CA ALA A 102 2.64 2.13 -9.77
C ALA A 102 1.48 1.21 -9.37
N TRP A 103 1.30 0.94 -8.07
CA TRP A 103 0.19 0.11 -7.59
C TRP A 103 -1.16 0.82 -7.73
N LYS A 104 -1.22 2.13 -7.50
CA LYS A 104 -2.42 2.96 -7.73
C LYS A 104 -2.82 2.97 -9.21
N ILE A 105 -1.84 3.04 -10.12
CA ILE A 105 -2.06 2.94 -11.57
C ILE A 105 -2.58 1.54 -11.95
N ARG A 106 -1.94 0.47 -11.45
CA ARG A 106 -2.36 -0.92 -11.72
C ARG A 106 -3.78 -1.20 -11.23
N LYS A 107 -4.15 -0.74 -10.04
CA LYS A 107 -5.50 -0.89 -9.50
C LYS A 107 -6.53 -0.26 -10.43
N ARG A 108 -6.28 0.96 -10.92
CA ARG A 108 -7.17 1.68 -11.85
C ARG A 108 -7.35 0.95 -13.17
N ILE A 109 -6.27 0.38 -13.72
CA ILE A 109 -6.32 -0.39 -14.97
C ILE A 109 -7.15 -1.67 -14.77
N ILE A 110 -6.92 -2.40 -13.67
CA ILE A 110 -7.67 -3.64 -13.37
C ILE A 110 -9.15 -3.33 -13.16
N THR A 111 -9.50 -2.27 -12.42
CA THR A 111 -10.91 -1.90 -12.20
C THR A 111 -11.62 -1.52 -13.50
N LEU A 112 -10.93 -0.83 -14.42
CA LEU A 112 -11.51 -0.49 -15.73
C LEU A 112 -11.77 -1.73 -16.57
N ARG A 113 -10.82 -2.68 -16.62
CA ARG A 113 -11.01 -3.95 -17.34
C ARG A 113 -12.14 -4.78 -16.74
N LEU A 114 -12.25 -4.82 -15.41
CA LEU A 114 -13.31 -5.54 -14.72
C LEU A 114 -14.68 -4.91 -15.00
N ALA A 115 -14.78 -3.58 -14.93
CA ALA A 115 -16.01 -2.87 -15.28
C ALA A 115 -16.42 -3.17 -16.73
N GLN A 116 -15.48 -3.12 -17.68
CA GLN A 116 -15.75 -3.47 -19.08
C GLN A 116 -16.27 -4.90 -19.25
N LEU A 117 -15.70 -5.89 -18.56
CA LEU A 117 -16.18 -7.27 -18.60
C LEU A 117 -17.59 -7.42 -18.02
N VAL A 118 -17.87 -6.77 -16.89
CA VAL A 118 -19.21 -6.78 -16.27
C VAL A 118 -20.24 -6.13 -17.18
N THR A 119 -19.89 -4.97 -17.76
CA THR A 119 -20.69 -4.26 -18.74
C THR A 119 -20.98 -5.14 -19.95
N LEU A 120 -19.98 -5.80 -20.53
CA LEU A 120 -20.15 -6.72 -21.66
C LEU A 120 -21.04 -7.92 -21.30
N ALA A 121 -20.84 -8.52 -20.13
CA ALA A 121 -21.67 -9.65 -19.68
C ALA A 121 -23.14 -9.25 -19.53
N LEU A 122 -23.42 -8.09 -18.93
CA LEU A 122 -24.79 -7.56 -18.81
C LEU A 122 -25.42 -7.33 -20.19
N PHE A 123 -24.66 -6.81 -21.16
CA PHE A 123 -25.13 -6.62 -22.52
C PHE A 123 -25.53 -7.93 -23.19
N VAL A 124 -24.69 -8.96 -23.10
CA VAL A 124 -24.99 -10.28 -23.65
C VAL A 124 -26.23 -10.88 -22.99
N THR A 125 -26.37 -10.74 -21.67
CA THR A 125 -27.57 -11.21 -20.96
C THR A 125 -28.84 -10.51 -21.45
N ILE A 126 -28.83 -9.19 -21.65
CA ILE A 126 -29.97 -8.44 -22.19
C ILE A 126 -30.29 -8.86 -23.63
N LEU A 127 -29.25 -9.09 -24.45
CA LEU A 127 -29.41 -9.53 -25.84
C LEU A 127 -30.03 -10.94 -25.92
N LEU A 128 -29.61 -11.84 -25.02
CA LEU A 128 -30.19 -13.19 -24.92
C LEU A 128 -31.64 -13.13 -24.43
N LEU A 129 -31.96 -12.32 -23.43
CA LEU A 129 -33.34 -12.10 -22.98
C LEU A 129 -34.21 -11.58 -24.13
N ASN A 130 -33.70 -10.62 -24.92
CA ASN A 130 -34.40 -10.10 -26.08
C ASN A 130 -34.68 -11.16 -27.18
N LEU A 131 -33.82 -12.17 -27.28
CA LEU A 131 -33.95 -13.28 -28.24
C LEU A 131 -34.98 -14.32 -27.79
N PHE A 132 -35.07 -14.60 -26.49
CA PHE A 132 -35.95 -15.61 -25.91
C PHE A 132 -37.34 -15.10 -25.52
N VAL A 133 -37.52 -13.79 -25.41
CA VAL A 133 -38.79 -13.20 -25.01
C VAL A 133 -39.77 -13.19 -26.19
N GLN A 134 -40.85 -13.98 -26.04
CA GLN A 134 -41.91 -14.13 -27.03
C GLN A 134 -42.97 -13.01 -26.95
N SER A 135 -42.99 -12.23 -25.87
CA SER A 135 -43.91 -11.10 -25.70
C SER A 135 -43.40 -9.85 -26.43
N TRP A 136 -44.26 -9.29 -27.28
CA TRP A 136 -43.93 -8.15 -28.14
C TRP A 136 -43.58 -6.87 -27.34
N GLU A 137 -44.23 -6.65 -26.20
CA GLU A 137 -44.05 -5.46 -25.37
C GLU A 137 -42.65 -5.41 -24.74
N LEU A 138 -42.20 -6.55 -24.19
CA LEU A 138 -40.89 -6.67 -23.60
C LEU A 138 -39.79 -6.59 -24.67
N ARG A 139 -40.04 -7.11 -25.87
CA ARG A 139 -39.10 -7.06 -27.00
C ARG A 139 -38.86 -5.62 -27.50
N ILE A 140 -39.89 -4.78 -27.48
CA ILE A 140 -39.76 -3.35 -27.79
C ILE A 140 -38.99 -2.63 -26.69
N ALA A 141 -39.32 -2.89 -25.42
CA ALA A 141 -38.64 -2.27 -24.28
C ALA A 141 -37.15 -2.64 -24.23
N SER A 142 -36.79 -3.91 -24.46
CA SER A 142 -35.40 -4.37 -24.54
C SER A 142 -34.68 -3.81 -25.76
N ALA A 143 -35.34 -3.71 -26.92
CA ALA A 143 -34.75 -3.09 -28.10
C ALA A 143 -34.44 -1.60 -27.87
N PHE A 144 -35.35 -0.85 -27.25
CA PHE A 144 -35.10 0.55 -26.87
C PHE A 144 -33.93 0.68 -25.89
N LEU A 145 -33.87 -0.20 -24.88
CA LEU A 145 -32.75 -0.24 -23.94
C LEU A 145 -31.42 -0.50 -24.65
N LEU A 146 -31.37 -1.43 -25.61
CA LEU A 146 -30.17 -1.71 -26.40
C LEU A 146 -29.71 -0.50 -27.22
N VAL A 147 -30.63 0.24 -27.85
CA VAL A 147 -30.29 1.45 -28.62
C VAL A 147 -29.72 2.54 -27.72
N VAL A 148 -30.37 2.82 -26.58
CA VAL A 148 -29.87 3.78 -25.59
C VAL A 148 -28.48 3.39 -25.10
N TRP A 149 -28.25 2.09 -24.90
CA TRP A 149 -26.97 1.56 -24.43
C TRP A 149 -25.86 1.66 -25.48
N ILE A 150 -26.17 1.45 -26.76
CA ILE A 150 -25.25 1.67 -27.88
C ILE A 150 -24.86 3.15 -27.97
N ILE A 151 -25.82 4.07 -27.83
CA ILE A 151 -25.56 5.52 -27.84
C ILE A 151 -24.61 5.89 -26.68
N MET A 152 -24.87 5.37 -25.47
CA MET A 152 -24.00 5.55 -24.31
C MET A 152 -22.58 4.99 -24.54
N ALA A 153 -22.45 3.83 -25.18
CA ALA A 153 -21.16 3.23 -25.51
C ALA A 153 -20.39 4.08 -26.53
N ILE A 154 -21.06 4.59 -27.57
CA ILE A 154 -20.48 5.49 -28.57
C ILE A 154 -20.00 6.79 -27.89
N LEU A 155 -20.81 7.38 -27.00
CA LEU A 155 -20.44 8.58 -26.22
C LEU A 155 -19.22 8.34 -25.33
N GLN A 156 -19.14 7.19 -24.64
CA GLN A 156 -17.97 6.84 -23.84
C GLN A 156 -16.71 6.73 -24.70
N ILE A 157 -16.78 6.02 -25.83
CA ILE A 157 -15.65 5.87 -26.76
C ILE A 157 -15.23 7.24 -27.31
N TYR A 158 -16.19 8.06 -27.73
CA TYR A 158 -15.95 9.43 -28.21
C TYR A 158 -15.26 10.30 -27.17
N TYR A 159 -15.73 10.26 -25.91
CA TYR A 159 -15.14 11.05 -24.83
C TYR A 159 -13.70 10.60 -24.51
N VAL A 160 -13.45 9.29 -24.48
CA VAL A 160 -12.10 8.74 -24.28
C VAL A 160 -11.17 9.09 -25.44
N MET A 161 -11.65 9.00 -26.69
CA MET A 161 -10.89 9.40 -27.87
C MET A 161 -10.56 10.90 -27.86
N ARG A 162 -11.52 11.75 -27.48
CA ARG A 162 -11.31 13.20 -27.40
C ARG A 162 -10.33 13.58 -26.28
N ALA A 163 -10.45 12.95 -25.12
CA ALA A 163 -9.56 13.21 -23.98
C ALA A 163 -8.08 12.84 -24.29
N ARG A 164 -7.83 11.80 -25.10
CA ARG A 164 -6.46 11.47 -25.56
C ARG A 164 -5.87 12.50 -26.52
N LYS A 165 -6.70 13.12 -27.37
CA LYS A 165 -6.24 14.09 -28.37
C LYS A 165 -5.82 15.44 -27.77
N VAL A 166 -6.28 15.75 -26.56
CA VAL A 166 -6.00 17.02 -25.86
C VAL A 166 -4.76 16.94 -24.96
N SER A 167 -4.25 15.73 -24.66
CA SER A 167 -3.07 15.55 -23.81
C SER A 167 -1.76 15.31 -24.59
N THR A 168 -1.75 15.59 -25.89
CA THR A 168 -0.55 15.54 -26.76
C THR A 168 -0.38 16.91 -27.38
#